data_AF-A0A950FIA7-F1
#
_entry.id   AF-A0A950FIA7-F1
#
_cell.length_a   1.000
_cell.length_b   1.000
_cell.length_c   1.000
_cell.angle_alpha   90.00
_cell.angle_beta   90.00
_cell.angle_gamma   90.00
#
_symmetry.space_group_name_H-M   'P 1'
#
loop_
_entity.id
_entity.type
_entity.pdbx_description
1 polymer ?
#
loop_
_entity_poly.entity_id
_entity_poly.type
_entity_poly.pdbx_seq_one_letter_code
_entity_poly.pdbx_strand_id
1 'polypeptide(L)'
;MWLIVTVTMVTMLMTPAAGQAFSVLAHQAVVDQAWDHTLLPTVRKRFPRATQPELEDAHAYARGGSHLPDLGYFPLGSHLFTDLLHYVRTGDFYQRAVNEAGSAKEYAFALGMLAHYEVDAIGHPEATNLAVPIIYPKLAEKYGDSATYADSPSAHLETEFRFDILQVAHRQEIPNVFEHSIEFKVPRDFLERVFQETYGLKLDDLFVNYDVAVNTYRWGFRSLINEGTGIAWELYRQNIELLEPGIKREQFVQTMSRSDFIKEFGANFLEPSHFARFIAVFGNLVPNIGPLRRLPFKPLPNNVQQLYFRAFRNASDQYLKEITALENGKMLLPDLILDTGERARPGAYPPTDKAYSELLDRHARNHFAHMPPALVEDLLRHFNDRDASLRFVDNRQEREKIVQELNQFEAAVQRE
;
A
#
# COMPACT_ATOMS: atom_id res chain seq x y z
N MET A 1 5.08 -24.96 64.08
CA MET A 1 4.17 -23.80 64.22
C MET A 1 4.68 -22.75 63.24
N TRP A 2 4.38 -22.81 61.94
CA TRP A 2 3.12 -22.72 61.20
C TRP A 2 2.50 -21.31 61.10
N LEU A 3 2.07 -21.01 59.86
CA LEU A 3 1.50 -19.81 59.23
C LEU A 3 2.56 -18.81 58.75
N ILE A 4 2.95 -18.71 57.46
CA ILE A 4 2.23 -18.82 56.17
C ILE A 4 0.92 -18.02 56.19
N VAL A 5 0.99 -16.78 55.69
CA VAL A 5 -0.15 -16.08 55.10
C VAL A 5 0.17 -15.86 53.63
N THR A 6 -0.45 -16.72 52.84
CA THR A 6 -0.54 -16.69 51.39
C THR A 6 -1.43 -15.51 50.98
N VAL A 7 -0.93 -14.63 50.11
CA VAL A 7 -1.79 -13.76 49.30
C VAL A 7 -1.78 -14.34 47.89
N THR A 8 -2.81 -15.13 47.63
CA THR A 8 -3.21 -15.61 46.30
C THR A 8 -4.42 -14.80 45.86
N MET A 9 -4.47 -14.44 44.56
CA MET A 9 -5.59 -13.92 43.74
C MET A 9 -5.24 -12.57 43.09
N VAL A 10 -5.31 -12.35 41.78
CA VAL A 10 -5.82 -13.14 40.64
C VAL A 10 -4.94 -12.81 39.43
N THR A 11 -4.42 -13.84 38.77
CA THR A 11 -3.94 -13.79 37.39
C THR A 11 -5.09 -13.39 36.47
N MET A 12 -5.13 -12.12 36.04
CA MET A 12 -5.76 -11.78 34.77
C MET A 12 -4.74 -12.06 33.67
N LEU A 13 -4.98 -13.15 32.95
CA LEU A 13 -4.45 -13.43 31.63
C LEU A 13 -4.86 -12.28 30.70
N MET A 14 -3.98 -11.30 30.53
CA MET A 14 -4.02 -10.41 29.37
C MET A 14 -3.24 -11.13 28.28
N THR A 15 -3.99 -11.78 27.39
CA THR A 15 -3.50 -12.37 26.14
C THR A 15 -2.69 -11.34 25.36
N PRO A 16 -1.53 -11.70 24.77
CA PRO A 16 -0.83 -10.81 23.86
C PRO A 16 -1.67 -10.68 22.59
N ALA A 17 -2.29 -9.52 22.39
CA ALA A 17 -2.81 -9.14 21.08
C ALA A 17 -1.67 -8.42 20.34
N ALA A 18 -1.05 -9.15 19.42
CA ALA A 18 -0.13 -8.63 18.42
C ALA A 18 -0.86 -7.63 17.51
N GLY A 19 -0.16 -6.57 17.13
CA GLY A 19 -0.60 -5.55 16.18
C GLY A 19 0.65 -4.86 15.66
N GLN A 20 0.69 -4.52 14.37
CA GLN A 20 1.83 -4.25 13.42
C GLN A 20 1.67 -2.86 12.73
N ALA A 21 2.37 -2.38 11.66
CA ALA A 21 2.18 -1.22 10.65
C ALA A 21 3.47 -0.49 10.22
N PHE A 22 3.83 -0.14 8.98
CA PHE A 22 3.17 -0.25 7.67
C PHE A 22 4.23 -0.33 6.55
N SER A 23 4.03 -1.23 5.60
CA SER A 23 4.94 -1.61 4.52
C SER A 23 4.17 -2.50 3.55
N VAL A 24 4.66 -2.81 2.34
CA VAL A 24 3.90 -3.59 1.33
C VAL A 24 3.33 -4.89 1.93
N LEU A 25 4.04 -5.51 2.88
CA LEU A 25 3.60 -6.74 3.53
C LEU A 25 2.61 -6.49 4.68
N ALA A 26 2.58 -5.29 5.24
CA ALA A 26 1.59 -4.90 6.23
C ALA A 26 0.20 -4.80 5.62
N HIS A 27 0.05 -4.37 4.34
CA HIS A 27 -1.25 -4.32 3.68
C HIS A 27 -1.83 -5.73 3.58
N GLN A 28 -1.00 -6.69 3.15
CA GLN A 28 -1.36 -8.10 3.05
C GLN A 28 -1.64 -8.72 4.42
N ALA A 29 -0.82 -8.40 5.43
CA ALA A 29 -0.97 -8.96 6.76
C ALA A 29 -2.30 -8.58 7.42
N VAL A 30 -2.82 -7.36 7.18
CA VAL A 30 -4.18 -6.99 7.61
C VAL A 30 -5.24 -7.86 6.93
N VAL A 31 -5.10 -8.13 5.63
CA VAL A 31 -5.99 -9.04 4.89
C VAL A 31 -5.92 -10.46 5.43
N ASP A 32 -4.71 -11.01 5.57
CA ASP A 32 -4.47 -12.38 6.03
C ASP A 32 -5.00 -12.61 7.46
N GLN A 33 -4.77 -11.64 8.36
CA GLN A 33 -5.25 -11.70 9.74
C GLN A 33 -6.79 -11.63 9.81
N ALA A 34 -7.42 -10.87 8.93
CA ALA A 34 -8.87 -10.70 8.90
C ALA A 34 -9.61 -11.79 8.11
N TRP A 35 -8.91 -12.59 7.32
CA TRP A 35 -9.52 -13.44 6.29
C TRP A 35 -10.58 -14.40 6.85
N ASP A 36 -10.18 -15.34 7.72
CA ASP A 36 -11.05 -16.44 8.14
C ASP A 36 -12.25 -15.98 8.99
N HIS A 37 -12.04 -14.99 9.86
CA HIS A 37 -13.01 -14.57 10.85
C HIS A 37 -13.87 -13.38 10.43
N THR A 38 -13.41 -12.60 9.45
CA THR A 38 -14.09 -11.38 9.01
C THR A 38 -14.38 -11.40 7.51
N LEU A 39 -13.34 -11.43 6.66
CA LEU A 39 -13.51 -11.21 5.22
C LEU A 39 -14.25 -12.35 4.52
N LEU A 40 -13.87 -13.60 4.78
CA LEU A 40 -14.53 -14.76 4.18
C LEU A 40 -16.02 -14.84 4.57
N PRO A 41 -16.41 -14.66 5.84
CA PRO A 41 -17.82 -14.48 6.23
C PRO A 41 -18.51 -13.33 5.48
N THR A 42 -17.89 -12.15 5.39
CA THR A 42 -18.46 -10.99 4.68
C THR A 42 -18.64 -11.26 3.18
N VAL A 43 -17.69 -11.94 2.53
CA VAL A 43 -17.78 -12.37 1.12
C VAL A 43 -18.91 -13.39 0.95
N ARG A 44 -18.99 -14.41 1.79
CA ARG A 44 -20.06 -15.43 1.75
C ARG A 44 -21.44 -14.82 1.96
N LYS A 45 -21.56 -13.84 2.85
CA LYS A 45 -22.81 -13.13 3.13
C LYS A 45 -23.32 -12.36 1.89
N ARG A 46 -22.42 -11.70 1.16
CA ARG A 46 -22.77 -10.96 -0.07
C ARG A 46 -23.02 -11.89 -1.27
N PHE A 47 -22.27 -12.99 -1.36
CA PHE A 47 -22.36 -13.96 -2.46
C PHE A 47 -22.69 -15.37 -1.94
N PRO A 48 -23.92 -15.61 -1.45
CA PRO A 48 -24.31 -16.89 -0.84
C PRO A 48 -24.36 -18.06 -1.83
N ARG A 49 -24.24 -17.79 -3.13
CA ARG A 49 -24.19 -18.78 -4.21
C ARG A 49 -22.76 -19.09 -4.69
N ALA A 50 -21.74 -18.41 -4.15
CA ALA A 50 -20.35 -18.70 -4.48
C ALA A 50 -19.99 -20.12 -4.04
N THR A 51 -19.34 -20.86 -4.92
CA THR A 51 -18.87 -22.22 -4.66
C THR A 51 -17.66 -22.21 -3.73
N GLN A 52 -17.40 -23.33 -3.07
CA GLN A 52 -16.23 -23.45 -2.20
C GLN A 52 -14.89 -23.14 -2.93
N PRO A 53 -14.65 -23.62 -4.16
CA PRO A 53 -13.45 -23.23 -4.92
C PRO A 53 -13.37 -21.73 -5.23
N GLU A 54 -14.48 -21.07 -5.54
CA GLU A 54 -14.48 -19.61 -5.79
C GLU A 54 -14.13 -18.82 -4.51
N LEU A 55 -14.57 -19.31 -3.35
CA LEU A 55 -14.27 -18.70 -2.05
C LEU A 55 -12.82 -18.94 -1.62
N GLU A 56 -12.25 -20.11 -1.93
CA GLU A 56 -10.83 -20.39 -1.73
C GLU A 56 -9.96 -19.52 -2.65
N ASP A 57 -10.35 -19.34 -3.91
CA ASP A 57 -9.63 -18.50 -4.87
C ASP A 57 -9.70 -17.00 -4.51
N ALA A 58 -10.79 -16.56 -3.89
CA ALA A 58 -11.04 -15.16 -3.53
C ALA A 58 -9.96 -14.57 -2.60
N HIS A 59 -9.27 -15.38 -1.81
CA HIS A 59 -8.21 -14.88 -0.91
C HIS A 59 -7.04 -14.27 -1.70
N ALA A 60 -6.63 -14.90 -2.80
CA ALA A 60 -5.59 -14.37 -3.67
C ALA A 60 -5.99 -13.02 -4.30
N TYR A 61 -7.29 -12.81 -4.52
CA TYR A 61 -7.82 -11.53 -4.98
C TYR A 61 -7.81 -10.46 -3.90
N ALA A 62 -8.14 -10.79 -2.64
CA ALA A 62 -8.00 -9.85 -1.53
C ALA A 62 -6.55 -9.39 -1.33
N ARG A 63 -5.59 -10.33 -1.39
CA ARG A 63 -4.16 -9.96 -1.42
C ARG A 63 -3.85 -9.08 -2.63
N GLY A 64 -4.40 -9.36 -3.81
CA GLY A 64 -4.20 -8.52 -4.99
C GLY A 64 -4.67 -7.08 -4.77
N GLY A 65 -5.79 -6.89 -4.09
CA GLY A 65 -6.31 -5.58 -3.75
C GLY A 65 -5.42 -4.81 -2.76
N SER A 66 -4.78 -5.49 -1.81
CA SER A 66 -3.93 -4.81 -0.82
C SER A 66 -2.58 -4.37 -1.40
N HIS A 67 -2.10 -5.03 -2.46
CA HIS A 67 -0.83 -4.72 -3.13
C HIS A 67 -0.96 -3.73 -4.28
N LEU A 68 -2.06 -3.79 -5.03
CA LEU A 68 -2.16 -3.14 -6.33
C LEU A 68 -1.95 -1.61 -6.28
N PRO A 69 -2.44 -0.87 -5.27
CA PRO A 69 -2.28 0.58 -5.28
C PRO A 69 -0.82 1.03 -5.41
N ASP A 70 0.15 0.26 -4.89
CA ASP A 70 1.58 0.56 -4.96
C ASP A 70 2.26 0.11 -6.27
N LEU A 71 1.54 -0.56 -7.16
CA LEU A 71 2.08 -1.12 -8.41
C LEU A 71 2.83 -0.06 -9.22
N GLY A 72 2.31 1.16 -9.24
CA GLY A 72 2.81 2.26 -10.04
C GLY A 72 4.20 2.76 -9.66
N TYR A 73 4.63 2.51 -8.43
CA TYR A 73 5.96 2.86 -7.94
C TYR A 73 7.03 1.82 -8.30
N PHE A 74 6.66 0.67 -8.86
CA PHE A 74 7.61 -0.33 -9.35
C PHE A 74 7.98 -0.13 -10.84
N PRO A 75 9.06 -0.75 -11.34
CA PRO A 75 9.44 -0.65 -12.75
C PRO A 75 8.31 -1.06 -13.70
N LEU A 76 8.10 -0.27 -14.75
CA LEU A 76 6.95 -0.35 -15.69
C LEU A 76 5.58 -0.04 -15.10
N GLY A 77 5.52 0.33 -13.82
CA GLY A 77 4.36 0.93 -13.20
C GLY A 77 4.03 2.30 -13.79
N SER A 78 2.85 2.80 -13.43
CA SER A 78 2.42 4.17 -13.69
C SER A 78 2.34 4.92 -12.36
N HIS A 79 3.23 5.88 -12.12
CA HIS A 79 3.16 6.74 -10.93
C HIS A 79 1.79 7.39 -10.80
N LEU A 80 1.24 7.92 -11.90
CA LEU A 80 -0.10 8.51 -11.90
C LEU A 80 -1.19 7.53 -11.46
N PHE A 81 -1.10 6.24 -11.82
CA PHE A 81 -2.06 5.24 -11.33
C PHE A 81 -2.03 5.15 -9.80
N THR A 82 -0.84 5.05 -9.22
CA THR A 82 -0.66 4.99 -7.77
C THR A 82 -1.07 6.30 -7.10
N ASP A 83 -0.61 7.44 -7.63
CA ASP A 83 -0.91 8.76 -7.08
C ASP A 83 -2.42 9.05 -7.09
N LEU A 84 -3.16 8.60 -8.11
CA LEU A 84 -4.62 8.70 -8.11
C LEU A 84 -5.25 7.91 -6.97
N LEU A 85 -4.82 6.66 -6.77
CA LEU A 85 -5.31 5.82 -5.67
C LEU A 85 -4.89 6.31 -4.28
N HIS A 86 -3.83 7.11 -4.17
CA HIS A 86 -3.31 7.63 -2.91
C HIS A 86 -3.78 9.04 -2.56
N TYR A 87 -4.16 9.85 -3.55
CA TYR A 87 -4.32 11.29 -3.34
C TYR A 87 -5.56 11.92 -3.97
N VAL A 88 -6.18 11.31 -4.97
CA VAL A 88 -7.25 11.94 -5.76
C VAL A 88 -8.51 11.10 -5.66
N ARG A 89 -9.59 11.64 -5.07
CA ARG A 89 -10.88 10.93 -4.94
C ARG A 89 -10.74 9.52 -4.31
N THR A 90 -9.85 9.38 -3.34
CA THR A 90 -9.52 8.09 -2.74
C THR A 90 -10.73 7.46 -2.04
N GLY A 91 -11.51 8.22 -1.28
CA GLY A 91 -12.72 7.70 -0.65
C GLY A 91 -13.72 7.20 -1.70
N ASP A 92 -13.93 8.00 -2.74
CA ASP A 92 -14.85 7.67 -3.83
C ASP A 92 -14.45 6.39 -4.59
N PHE A 93 -13.17 6.24 -4.94
CA PHE A 93 -12.68 5.07 -5.67
C PHE A 93 -12.90 3.78 -4.89
N TYR A 94 -12.47 3.75 -3.62
CA TYR A 94 -12.49 2.53 -2.80
C TYR A 94 -13.93 2.19 -2.41
N GLN A 95 -14.75 3.20 -2.12
CA GLN A 95 -16.19 3.02 -1.89
C GLN A 95 -16.89 2.46 -3.13
N ARG A 96 -16.55 2.97 -4.33
CA ARG A 96 -17.08 2.46 -5.60
C ARG A 96 -16.70 1.00 -5.83
N ALA A 97 -15.42 0.65 -5.64
CA ALA A 97 -14.94 -0.73 -5.80
C ALA A 97 -15.76 -1.70 -4.93
N VAL A 98 -15.93 -1.37 -3.65
CA VAL A 98 -16.70 -2.21 -2.72
C VAL A 98 -18.18 -2.29 -3.15
N ASN A 99 -18.78 -1.19 -3.59
CA ASN A 99 -20.19 -1.16 -3.98
C ASN A 99 -20.48 -1.92 -5.28
N GLU A 100 -19.58 -1.86 -6.26
CA GLU A 100 -19.81 -2.39 -7.61
C GLU A 100 -19.28 -3.78 -7.86
N ALA A 101 -18.61 -4.40 -6.88
CA ALA A 101 -18.18 -5.78 -6.98
C ALA A 101 -19.37 -6.71 -7.25
N GLY A 102 -19.30 -7.45 -8.36
CA GLY A 102 -20.34 -8.33 -8.87
C GLY A 102 -20.07 -9.82 -8.65
N SER A 103 -18.92 -10.19 -8.09
CA SER A 103 -18.56 -11.56 -7.78
C SER A 103 -17.73 -11.67 -6.49
N ALA A 104 -17.59 -12.89 -5.95
CA ALA A 104 -16.81 -13.15 -4.75
C ALA A 104 -15.34 -12.69 -4.90
N LYS A 105 -14.72 -12.92 -6.06
CA LYS A 105 -13.35 -12.48 -6.35
C LYS A 105 -13.20 -10.96 -6.44
N GLU A 106 -14.13 -10.26 -7.09
CA GLU A 106 -14.10 -8.80 -7.23
C GLU A 106 -14.32 -8.13 -5.87
N TYR A 107 -15.22 -8.71 -5.06
CA TYR A 107 -15.50 -8.18 -3.74
C TYR A 107 -14.34 -8.42 -2.79
N ALA A 108 -13.76 -9.62 -2.78
CA ALA A 108 -12.55 -9.89 -2.01
C ALA A 108 -11.41 -8.93 -2.42
N PHE A 109 -11.21 -8.72 -3.72
CA PHE A 109 -10.28 -7.71 -4.23
C PHE A 109 -10.58 -6.30 -3.71
N ALA A 110 -11.83 -5.85 -3.76
CA ALA A 110 -12.23 -4.54 -3.25
C ALA A 110 -12.05 -4.42 -1.71
N LEU A 111 -12.28 -5.49 -0.96
CA LEU A 111 -12.00 -5.52 0.49
C LEU A 111 -10.50 -5.47 0.79
N GLY A 112 -9.67 -6.03 -0.08
CA GLY A 112 -8.21 -5.89 -0.02
C GLY A 112 -7.73 -4.47 -0.33
N MET A 113 -8.34 -3.83 -1.33
CA MET A 113 -8.11 -2.40 -1.59
C MET A 113 -8.50 -1.58 -0.36
N LEU A 114 -9.67 -1.82 0.23
CA LEU A 114 -10.09 -1.14 1.46
C LEU A 114 -9.10 -1.35 2.61
N ALA A 115 -8.49 -2.54 2.71
CA ALA A 115 -7.43 -2.78 3.67
C ALA A 115 -6.32 -1.75 3.43
N HIS A 116 -5.79 -1.66 2.21
CA HIS A 116 -4.75 -0.70 1.85
C HIS A 116 -5.10 0.77 2.16
N TYR A 117 -6.33 1.21 1.89
CA TYR A 117 -6.76 2.57 2.18
C TYR A 117 -6.59 2.94 3.68
N GLU A 118 -7.09 2.09 4.58
CA GLU A 118 -7.04 2.36 6.04
C GLU A 118 -5.63 2.33 6.61
N VAL A 119 -4.90 1.39 6.05
CA VAL A 119 -3.56 1.01 6.39
C VAL A 119 -2.59 2.16 6.15
N ASP A 120 -2.63 2.79 4.98
CA ASP A 120 -1.71 3.88 4.67
C ASP A 120 -2.15 5.15 5.37
N ALA A 121 -3.46 5.42 5.37
CA ALA A 121 -4.04 6.59 6.02
C ALA A 121 -3.72 6.69 7.51
N ILE A 122 -3.44 5.55 8.16
CA ILE A 122 -3.02 5.49 9.57
C ILE A 122 -1.52 5.21 9.70
N GLY A 123 -1.01 4.26 8.93
CA GLY A 123 0.37 3.77 8.98
C GLY A 123 1.41 4.85 8.69
N HIS A 124 1.18 5.67 7.67
CA HIS A 124 2.10 6.75 7.35
C HIS A 124 2.19 7.80 8.47
N PRO A 125 1.09 8.46 8.90
CA PRO A 125 1.19 9.49 9.92
C PRO A 125 1.56 8.97 11.31
N GLU A 126 1.21 7.73 11.67
CA GLU A 126 1.49 7.18 13.00
C GLU A 126 2.80 6.41 13.12
N ALA A 127 3.39 5.95 12.00
CA ALA A 127 4.65 5.21 12.00
C ALA A 127 5.67 5.77 11.01
N THR A 128 5.47 5.67 9.70
CA THR A 128 6.52 5.98 8.71
C THR A 128 7.01 7.42 8.83
N ASN A 129 6.09 8.39 8.87
CA ASN A 129 6.44 9.81 8.90
C ASN A 129 7.18 10.21 10.18
N LEU A 130 6.88 9.54 11.30
CA LEU A 130 7.57 9.75 12.58
C LEU A 130 8.90 8.99 12.67
N ALA A 131 9.00 7.82 12.01
CA ALA A 131 10.19 6.98 12.02
C ALA A 131 11.31 7.56 11.15
N VAL A 132 10.97 8.15 10.00
CA VAL A 132 11.94 8.77 9.07
C VAL A 132 12.88 9.74 9.81
N PRO A 133 12.42 10.80 10.50
CA PRO A 133 13.33 11.72 11.19
C PRO A 133 14.13 11.05 12.33
N ILE A 134 13.58 10.02 12.99
CA ILE A 134 14.31 9.25 14.02
C ILE A 134 15.47 8.46 13.40
N ILE A 135 15.26 7.89 12.21
CA ILE A 135 16.24 7.08 11.50
C ILE A 135 17.29 7.95 10.78
N TYR A 136 16.88 9.09 10.24
CA TYR A 136 17.72 9.96 9.40
C TYR A 136 17.85 11.37 10.04
N PRO A 137 18.89 11.62 10.86
CA PRO A 137 19.05 12.87 11.60
C PRO A 137 19.06 14.15 10.73
N LYS A 138 19.52 14.05 9.47
CA LYS A 138 19.49 15.18 8.52
C LYS A 138 18.07 15.56 8.10
N LEU A 139 17.16 14.59 8.04
CA LEU A 139 15.75 14.85 7.77
C LEU A 139 15.07 15.43 9.01
N ALA A 140 15.43 14.98 10.22
CA ALA A 140 14.97 15.63 11.45
C ALA A 140 15.41 17.10 11.55
N GLU A 141 16.65 17.42 11.18
CA GLU A 141 17.13 18.81 11.17
C GLU A 141 16.35 19.71 10.19
N LYS A 142 15.91 19.14 9.05
CA LYS A 142 15.23 19.89 8.00
C LYS A 142 13.71 19.99 8.21
N TYR A 143 13.08 18.91 8.67
CA TYR A 143 11.62 18.75 8.68
C TYR A 143 11.02 18.59 10.08
N GLY A 144 11.86 18.43 11.11
CA GLY A 144 11.43 18.26 12.50
C GLY A 144 11.05 16.82 12.84
N ASP A 145 10.00 16.65 13.64
CA ASP A 145 9.61 15.35 14.20
C ASP A 145 8.78 14.47 13.26
N SER A 146 8.44 14.98 12.06
CA SER A 146 7.71 14.26 11.02
C SER A 146 8.30 14.62 9.66
N ALA A 147 8.47 13.63 8.79
CA ALA A 147 8.87 13.82 7.41
C ALA A 147 8.08 12.86 6.51
N THR A 148 7.34 13.41 5.55
CA THR A 148 6.38 12.63 4.75
C THR A 148 7.03 12.11 3.46
N TYR A 149 6.29 11.36 2.63
CA TYR A 149 6.79 10.91 1.33
C TYR A 149 7.31 12.07 0.47
N ALA A 150 6.61 13.21 0.43
CA ALA A 150 7.02 14.40 -0.33
C ALA A 150 8.37 14.98 0.13
N ASP A 151 8.73 14.81 1.41
CA ASP A 151 9.97 15.35 1.97
C ASP A 151 11.20 14.51 1.57
N SER A 152 11.05 13.19 1.54
CA SER A 152 12.10 12.27 1.10
C SER A 152 11.54 10.91 0.68
N PRO A 153 11.17 10.73 -0.60
CA PRO A 153 10.64 9.47 -1.11
C PRO A 153 11.55 8.27 -0.84
N SER A 154 12.87 8.45 -0.99
CA SER A 154 13.83 7.37 -0.77
C SER A 154 13.90 6.94 0.70
N ALA A 155 13.90 7.88 1.63
CA ALA A 155 13.99 7.58 3.06
C ALA A 155 12.69 6.99 3.61
N HIS A 156 11.56 7.43 3.06
CA HIS A 156 10.24 6.89 3.32
C HIS A 156 10.18 5.41 2.93
N LEU A 157 10.48 5.11 1.65
CA LEU A 157 10.51 3.75 1.13
C LEU A 157 11.55 2.83 1.81
N GLU A 158 12.74 3.35 2.16
CA GLU A 158 13.72 2.58 2.94
C GLU A 158 13.19 2.24 4.34
N THR A 159 12.46 3.16 4.98
CA THR A 159 11.86 2.94 6.30
C THR A 159 10.80 1.85 6.24
N GLU A 160 9.92 1.90 5.25
CA GLU A 160 8.90 0.87 4.99
C GLU A 160 9.54 -0.48 4.70
N PHE A 161 10.58 -0.55 3.88
CA PHE A 161 11.28 -1.82 3.67
C PHE A 161 11.90 -2.38 4.97
N ARG A 162 12.39 -1.52 5.87
CA ARG A 162 12.89 -1.96 7.18
C ARG A 162 11.77 -2.39 8.12
N PHE A 163 10.58 -1.84 7.96
CA PHE A 163 9.35 -2.28 8.61
C PHE A 163 8.90 -3.66 8.11
N ASP A 164 8.97 -3.94 6.80
CA ASP A 164 8.77 -5.28 6.24
C ASP A 164 9.73 -6.29 6.88
N ILE A 165 11.02 -5.96 6.96
CA ILE A 165 12.04 -6.82 7.59
C ILE A 165 11.69 -7.11 9.06
N LEU A 166 11.22 -6.10 9.80
CA LEU A 166 10.79 -6.27 11.18
C LEU A 166 9.58 -7.19 11.26
N GLN A 167 8.59 -7.02 10.40
CA GLN A 167 7.40 -7.86 10.34
C GLN A 167 7.76 -9.33 10.02
N VAL A 168 8.69 -9.54 9.08
CA VAL A 168 9.23 -10.86 8.74
C VAL A 168 9.85 -11.56 9.95
N ALA A 169 10.59 -10.82 10.77
CA ALA A 169 11.17 -11.37 11.99
C ALA A 169 10.11 -11.79 13.03
N HIS A 170 8.88 -11.24 12.93
CA HIS A 170 7.76 -11.51 13.82
C HIS A 170 6.64 -12.33 13.15
N ARG A 171 6.93 -13.04 12.05
CA ARG A 171 5.92 -13.78 11.26
C ARG A 171 5.09 -14.80 12.06
N GLN A 172 5.60 -15.37 13.15
CA GLN A 172 4.82 -16.30 13.98
C GLN A 172 3.67 -15.63 14.73
N GLU A 173 3.73 -14.31 14.88
CA GLU A 173 2.66 -13.53 15.51
C GLU A 173 1.54 -13.21 14.50
N ILE A 174 1.69 -13.59 13.23
CA ILE A 174 0.77 -13.29 12.14
C ILE A 174 0.58 -14.54 11.26
N PRO A 175 -0.60 -15.16 11.30
CA PRO A 175 -0.86 -16.32 10.46
C PRO A 175 -0.65 -16.00 8.96
N ASN A 176 0.05 -16.89 8.25
CA ASN A 176 0.23 -16.90 6.80
C ASN A 176 0.95 -15.68 6.18
N VAL A 177 1.54 -14.81 6.98
CA VAL A 177 2.24 -13.64 6.41
C VAL A 177 3.47 -14.09 5.63
N PHE A 178 3.66 -13.48 4.47
CA PHE A 178 4.65 -13.79 3.42
C PHE A 178 4.31 -15.02 2.57
N GLU A 179 3.45 -15.92 3.04
CA GLU A 179 2.94 -16.99 2.19
C GLU A 179 2.10 -16.40 1.07
N HIS A 180 2.30 -16.89 -0.16
CA HIS A 180 1.55 -16.49 -1.34
C HIS A 180 1.65 -14.99 -1.71
N SER A 181 2.63 -14.25 -1.18
CA SER A 181 2.74 -12.79 -1.38
C SER A 181 3.03 -12.33 -2.81
N ILE A 182 3.36 -13.25 -3.70
CA ILE A 182 3.52 -12.99 -5.13
C ILE A 182 2.45 -13.68 -5.98
N GLU A 183 1.61 -14.50 -5.35
CA GLU A 183 0.58 -15.33 -5.98
C GLU A 183 -0.79 -14.62 -6.01
N PHE A 184 -0.82 -13.35 -5.61
CA PHE A 184 -2.00 -12.50 -5.65
C PHE A 184 -2.60 -12.43 -7.06
N LYS A 185 -3.91 -12.21 -7.16
CA LYS A 185 -4.66 -12.11 -8.42
C LYS A 185 -5.37 -10.77 -8.53
N VAL A 186 -5.52 -10.28 -9.76
CA VAL A 186 -6.22 -9.01 -10.03
C VAL A 186 -7.36 -9.25 -11.00
N PRO A 187 -8.61 -8.82 -10.70
CA PRO A 187 -9.71 -8.94 -11.64
C PRO A 187 -9.65 -7.73 -12.58
N ARG A 188 -8.83 -7.83 -13.64
CA ARG A 188 -8.48 -6.71 -14.54
C ARG A 188 -9.70 -5.93 -15.05
N ASP A 189 -10.70 -6.63 -15.61
CA ASP A 189 -11.88 -5.97 -16.18
C ASP A 189 -12.66 -5.18 -15.13
N PHE A 190 -12.73 -5.68 -13.89
CA PHE A 190 -13.36 -4.99 -12.78
C PHE A 190 -12.56 -3.75 -12.35
N LEU A 191 -11.24 -3.90 -12.21
CA LEU A 191 -10.35 -2.79 -11.89
C LEU A 191 -10.46 -1.68 -12.94
N GLU A 192 -10.34 -2.03 -14.22
CA GLU A 192 -10.41 -1.07 -15.31
C GLU A 192 -11.75 -0.35 -15.33
N ARG A 193 -12.86 -1.06 -15.11
CA ARG A 193 -14.19 -0.48 -15.04
C ARG A 193 -14.32 0.53 -13.90
N VAL A 194 -13.97 0.15 -12.66
CA VAL A 194 -14.07 1.06 -11.49
C VAL A 194 -13.14 2.25 -11.64
N PHE A 195 -11.95 2.05 -12.20
CA PHE A 195 -10.98 3.10 -12.47
C PHE A 195 -11.46 4.07 -13.55
N GLN A 196 -12.01 3.57 -14.64
CA GLN A 196 -12.59 4.39 -15.69
C GLN A 196 -13.83 5.15 -15.20
N GLU A 197 -14.68 4.54 -14.38
CA GLU A 197 -15.86 5.22 -13.83
C GLU A 197 -15.51 6.30 -12.79
N THR A 198 -14.34 6.20 -12.15
CA THR A 198 -13.89 7.18 -11.16
C THR A 198 -13.06 8.30 -11.78
N TYR A 199 -12.10 7.93 -12.65
CA TYR A 199 -11.10 8.86 -13.20
C TYR A 199 -11.24 9.13 -14.69
N GLY A 200 -12.16 8.45 -15.39
CA GLY A 200 -12.35 8.62 -16.83
C GLY A 200 -11.20 8.11 -17.70
N LEU A 201 -10.27 7.33 -17.12
CA LEU A 201 -9.10 6.78 -17.79
C LEU A 201 -9.16 5.26 -17.81
N LYS A 202 -8.63 4.63 -18.86
CA LYS A 202 -8.39 3.19 -18.92
C LYS A 202 -7.00 2.85 -18.41
N LEU A 203 -6.77 1.59 -18.04
CA LEU A 203 -5.43 1.14 -17.67
C LEU A 203 -4.44 1.32 -18.83
N ASP A 204 -4.87 1.09 -20.07
CA ASP A 204 -4.04 1.27 -21.27
C ASP A 204 -3.67 2.75 -21.55
N ASP A 205 -4.34 3.73 -20.92
CA ASP A 205 -3.94 5.14 -20.99
C ASP A 205 -2.72 5.44 -20.08
N LEU A 206 -2.48 4.56 -19.10
CA LEU A 206 -1.50 4.74 -18.03
C LEU A 206 -0.32 3.77 -18.14
N PHE A 207 -0.57 2.52 -18.53
CA PHE A 207 0.43 1.47 -18.61
C PHE A 207 0.75 1.16 -20.07
N VAL A 208 2.05 1.04 -20.39
CA VAL A 208 2.47 0.55 -21.71
C VAL A 208 1.99 -0.90 -21.92
N ASN A 209 2.12 -1.72 -20.87
CA ASN A 209 1.53 -3.04 -20.82
C ASN A 209 1.28 -3.41 -19.35
N TYR A 210 0.00 -3.41 -18.97
CA TYR A 210 -0.43 -3.68 -17.61
C TYR A 210 0.00 -5.06 -17.10
N ASP A 211 -0.14 -6.12 -17.90
CA ASP A 211 0.18 -7.48 -17.46
C ASP A 211 1.69 -7.66 -17.23
N VAL A 212 2.52 -7.04 -18.07
CA VAL A 212 3.98 -7.01 -17.90
C VAL A 212 4.36 -6.20 -16.66
N ALA A 213 3.65 -5.10 -16.36
CA ALA A 213 3.87 -4.32 -15.15
C ALA A 213 3.57 -5.16 -13.89
N VAL A 214 2.43 -5.85 -13.84
CA VAL A 214 2.05 -6.74 -12.72
C VAL A 214 3.08 -7.86 -12.53
N ASN A 215 3.51 -8.52 -13.61
CA ASN A 215 4.52 -9.57 -13.51
C ASN A 215 5.91 -9.04 -13.13
N THR A 216 6.26 -7.82 -13.56
CA THR A 216 7.49 -7.15 -13.14
C THR A 216 7.46 -6.79 -11.66
N TYR A 217 6.31 -6.33 -11.15
CA TYR A 217 6.07 -6.14 -9.73
C TYR A 217 6.24 -7.44 -8.95
N ARG A 218 5.57 -8.53 -9.34
CA ARG A 218 5.71 -9.85 -8.68
C ARG A 218 7.18 -10.29 -8.64
N TRP A 219 7.91 -10.13 -9.74
CA TRP A 219 9.33 -10.50 -9.81
C TRP A 219 10.21 -9.64 -8.90
N GLY A 220 9.99 -8.33 -8.91
CA GLY A 220 10.68 -7.37 -8.06
C GLY A 220 10.41 -7.63 -6.58
N PHE A 221 9.14 -7.78 -6.24
CA PHE A 221 8.69 -8.04 -4.87
C PHE A 221 9.18 -9.39 -4.34
N ARG A 222 9.18 -10.45 -5.15
CA ARG A 222 9.85 -11.72 -4.82
C ARG A 222 11.31 -11.48 -4.41
N SER A 223 12.02 -10.62 -5.14
CA SER A 223 13.42 -10.33 -4.86
C SER A 223 13.58 -9.55 -3.55
N LEU A 224 12.68 -8.58 -3.28
CA LEU A 224 12.62 -7.86 -2.01
C LEU A 224 12.35 -8.78 -0.81
N ILE A 225 11.37 -9.70 -0.92
CA ILE A 225 11.08 -10.68 0.15
C ILE A 225 12.30 -11.57 0.42
N ASN A 226 12.94 -12.10 -0.63
CA ASN A 226 14.12 -12.94 -0.49
C ASN A 226 15.27 -12.21 0.21
N GLU A 227 15.48 -10.93 -0.11
CA GLU A 227 16.50 -10.11 0.54
C GLU A 227 16.11 -9.73 1.97
N GLY A 228 14.86 -9.33 2.17
CA GLY A 228 14.29 -8.93 3.46
C GLY A 228 14.33 -10.06 4.49
N THR A 229 13.94 -11.29 4.10
CA THR A 229 14.06 -12.49 4.95
C THR A 229 15.51 -12.78 5.33
N GLY A 230 16.44 -12.63 4.38
CA GLY A 230 17.87 -12.77 4.64
C GLY A 230 18.39 -11.72 5.64
N ILE A 231 17.97 -10.46 5.51
CA ILE A 231 18.35 -9.38 6.42
C ILE A 231 17.71 -9.57 7.80
N ALA A 232 16.43 -9.95 7.86
CA ALA A 232 15.71 -10.22 9.10
C ALA A 232 16.41 -11.30 9.93
N TRP A 233 16.86 -12.39 9.28
CA TRP A 233 17.62 -13.45 9.94
C TRP A 233 18.91 -12.94 10.59
N GLU A 234 19.62 -12.02 9.94
CA GLU A 234 20.88 -11.50 10.48
C GLU A 234 20.66 -10.44 11.56
N LEU A 235 19.62 -9.61 11.45
CA LEU A 235 19.33 -8.53 12.39
C LEU A 235 18.59 -8.98 13.65
N TYR A 236 17.67 -9.93 13.52
CA TYR A 236 16.72 -10.30 14.57
C TYR A 236 16.79 -11.78 14.96
N ARG A 237 17.92 -12.46 14.70
CA ARG A 237 18.10 -13.90 14.95
C ARG A 237 17.63 -14.34 16.33
N GLN A 238 18.01 -13.61 17.38
CA GLN A 238 17.66 -13.97 18.76
C GLN A 238 16.13 -13.97 18.97
N ASN A 239 15.42 -13.00 18.41
CA ASN A 239 13.96 -12.95 18.48
C ASN A 239 13.33 -14.09 17.67
N ILE A 240 13.85 -14.35 16.47
CA ILE A 240 13.38 -15.43 15.60
C ILE A 240 13.56 -16.80 16.29
N GLU A 241 14.73 -17.07 16.87
CA GLU A 241 15.01 -18.31 17.60
C GLU A 241 14.20 -18.44 18.89
N LEU A 242 13.83 -17.32 19.51
CA LEU A 242 12.95 -17.30 20.69
C LEU A 242 11.50 -17.65 20.31
N LEU A 243 11.02 -17.16 19.17
CA LEU A 243 9.67 -17.44 18.66
C LEU A 243 9.57 -18.84 18.00
N GLU A 244 10.64 -19.31 17.36
CA GLU A 244 10.71 -20.61 16.68
C GLU A 244 11.94 -21.42 17.13
N PRO A 245 11.94 -22.05 18.32
CA PRO A 245 13.11 -22.78 18.81
C PRO A 245 13.55 -23.89 17.84
N GLY A 246 14.82 -23.82 17.40
CA GLY A 246 15.41 -24.81 16.50
C GLY A 246 15.21 -24.54 15.01
N ILE A 247 14.59 -23.41 14.63
CA ILE A 247 14.53 -22.99 13.22
C ILE A 247 15.92 -22.83 12.62
N LYS A 248 16.08 -23.28 11.38
CA LYS A 248 17.28 -23.06 10.57
C LYS A 248 17.04 -21.94 9.57
N ARG A 249 18.12 -21.27 9.17
CA ARG A 249 18.08 -20.17 8.20
C ARG A 249 17.37 -20.58 6.90
N GLU A 250 17.65 -21.77 6.40
CA GLU A 250 17.09 -22.30 5.15
C GLU A 250 15.57 -22.54 5.25
N GLN A 251 15.03 -22.66 6.46
CA GLN A 251 13.59 -22.78 6.74
C GLN A 251 12.95 -21.40 7.01
N PHE A 252 13.76 -20.39 7.32
CA PHE A 252 13.32 -19.02 7.51
C PHE A 252 13.23 -18.25 6.19
N VAL A 253 14.19 -18.49 5.28
CA VAL A 253 14.25 -17.86 3.96
C VAL A 253 13.22 -18.49 3.03
N GLN A 254 12.18 -17.75 2.67
CA GLN A 254 11.28 -18.14 1.59
C GLN A 254 11.93 -17.78 0.26
N THR A 255 12.07 -18.72 -0.67
CA THR A 255 12.45 -18.41 -2.05
C THR A 255 11.68 -19.25 -3.04
N MET A 256 10.91 -18.60 -3.91
CA MET A 256 10.50 -19.18 -5.19
C MET A 256 11.66 -19.06 -6.19
N SER A 257 12.03 -20.17 -6.85
CA SER A 257 13.08 -20.17 -7.87
C SER A 257 12.62 -19.44 -9.15
N ARG A 258 13.56 -19.03 -10.01
CA ARG A 258 13.21 -18.42 -11.31
C ARG A 258 12.39 -19.37 -12.18
N SER A 259 12.75 -20.65 -12.18
CA SER A 259 12.03 -21.67 -12.95
C SER A 259 10.60 -21.84 -12.46
N ASP A 260 10.38 -21.83 -11.14
CA ASP A 260 9.04 -21.94 -10.57
C ASP A 260 8.22 -20.69 -10.89
N PHE A 261 8.83 -19.51 -10.77
CA PHE A 261 8.18 -18.25 -11.15
C PHE A 261 7.75 -18.24 -12.63
N ILE A 262 8.63 -18.63 -13.55
CA ILE A 262 8.31 -18.66 -14.99
C ILE A 262 7.22 -19.70 -15.29
N LYS A 263 7.25 -20.83 -14.59
CA LYS A 263 6.23 -21.87 -14.73
C LYS A 263 4.86 -21.37 -14.29
N GLU A 264 4.81 -20.52 -13.26
CA GLU A 264 3.56 -20.04 -12.67
C GLU A 264 3.01 -18.77 -13.33
N PHE A 265 3.86 -17.77 -13.56
CA PHE A 265 3.46 -16.43 -14.03
C PHE A 265 3.88 -16.12 -15.47
N GLY A 266 4.66 -16.98 -16.10
CA GLY A 266 5.22 -16.79 -17.43
C GLY A 266 6.54 -16.00 -17.44
N ALA A 267 7.10 -15.82 -18.64
CA ALA A 267 8.42 -15.21 -18.84
C ALA A 267 8.39 -13.70 -19.19
N ASN A 268 7.20 -13.08 -19.18
CA ASN A 268 7.03 -11.68 -19.60
C ASN A 268 7.13 -10.73 -18.39
N PHE A 269 8.37 -10.36 -18.03
CA PHE A 269 8.68 -9.36 -16.99
C PHE A 269 10.09 -8.77 -17.22
N LEU A 270 10.40 -7.62 -16.61
CA LEU A 270 11.75 -7.04 -16.70
C LEU A 270 12.78 -7.73 -15.81
N GLU A 271 13.99 -7.88 -16.36
CA GLU A 271 15.14 -8.55 -15.75
C GLU A 271 16.03 -7.63 -14.87
N PRO A 272 17.01 -8.20 -14.12
CA PRO A 272 17.68 -7.55 -12.97
C PRO A 272 18.40 -6.23 -13.22
N SER A 273 18.81 -5.88 -14.44
CA SER A 273 19.57 -4.63 -14.70
C SER A 273 18.72 -3.35 -14.56
N HIS A 274 17.39 -3.49 -14.72
CA HIS A 274 16.43 -2.42 -14.46
C HIS A 274 16.00 -2.40 -12.99
N PHE A 275 15.87 -3.58 -12.37
CA PHE A 275 15.57 -3.69 -10.95
C PHE A 275 16.72 -3.19 -10.06
N ALA A 276 17.98 -3.46 -10.43
CA ALA A 276 19.14 -2.91 -9.73
C ALA A 276 19.19 -1.37 -9.80
N ARG A 277 18.71 -0.76 -10.89
CA ARG A 277 18.54 0.70 -11.00
C ARG A 277 17.40 1.21 -10.13
N PHE A 278 16.28 0.48 -10.07
CA PHE A 278 15.17 0.78 -9.17
C PHE A 278 15.62 0.74 -7.70
N ILE A 279 16.27 -0.35 -7.26
CA ILE A 279 16.86 -0.49 -5.93
C ILE A 279 17.93 0.58 -5.65
N ALA A 280 18.69 1.03 -6.65
CA ALA A 280 19.64 2.12 -6.48
C ALA A 280 18.98 3.48 -6.16
N VAL A 281 17.72 3.70 -6.57
CA VAL A 281 16.92 4.89 -6.21
C VAL A 281 16.55 4.90 -4.72
N PHE A 282 16.45 3.74 -4.07
CA PHE A 282 16.19 3.64 -2.63
C PHE A 282 17.40 3.99 -1.75
N GLY A 283 18.51 4.48 -2.31
CA GLY A 283 19.68 4.92 -1.54
C GLY A 283 20.41 3.77 -0.82
N ASN A 284 21.55 3.32 -1.35
CA ASN A 284 22.41 2.30 -0.73
C ASN A 284 21.74 0.96 -0.33
N LEU A 285 20.53 0.69 -0.81
CA LEU A 285 19.82 -0.59 -0.72
C LEU A 285 20.45 -1.66 -1.63
N VAL A 286 21.73 -1.52 -2.01
CA VAL A 286 22.48 -2.52 -2.77
C VAL A 286 23.07 -3.52 -1.79
N PRO A 287 22.57 -4.77 -1.70
CA PRO A 287 23.26 -5.79 -0.95
C PRO A 287 24.57 -6.08 -1.69
N ASN A 288 25.70 -5.97 -1.00
CA ASN A 288 26.95 -6.54 -1.51
C ASN A 288 26.75 -8.05 -1.65
N ILE A 289 26.46 -8.56 -2.85
CA ILE A 289 26.29 -10.00 -3.10
C ILE A 289 27.67 -10.66 -3.03
N GLY A 290 27.96 -11.35 -1.92
CA GLY A 290 29.21 -12.08 -1.74
C GLY A 290 29.57 -12.39 -0.27
N PRO A 291 30.58 -13.26 -0.03
CA PRO A 291 30.90 -13.84 1.29
C PRO A 291 31.52 -12.87 2.32
N LEU A 292 31.62 -11.57 2.04
CA LEU A 292 32.21 -10.53 2.91
C LEU A 292 31.21 -9.38 3.21
N ARG A 293 29.96 -9.72 3.56
CA ARG A 293 28.85 -8.75 3.71
C ARG A 293 28.95 -7.90 4.98
N ARG A 294 28.94 -6.57 4.82
CA ARG A 294 28.39 -5.64 5.82
C ARG A 294 26.87 -5.58 5.61
N LEU A 295 26.10 -5.65 6.70
CA LEU A 295 24.66 -5.42 6.64
C LEU A 295 24.40 -3.97 6.17
N PRO A 296 23.45 -3.74 5.25
CA PRO A 296 23.17 -2.39 4.75
C PRO A 296 22.63 -1.49 5.86
N PHE A 297 21.93 -2.06 6.85
CA PHE A 297 21.26 -1.33 7.92
C PHE A 297 21.50 -1.95 9.30
N LYS A 298 21.26 -1.16 10.35
CA LYS A 298 21.16 -1.62 11.74
C LYS A 298 19.71 -2.02 12.06
N PRO A 299 19.47 -2.80 13.14
CA PRO A 299 18.12 -3.02 13.64
C PRO A 299 17.39 -1.69 13.89
N LEU A 300 16.07 -1.67 13.71
CA LEU A 300 15.28 -0.47 14.00
C LEU A 300 15.37 -0.14 15.51
N PRO A 301 15.48 1.14 15.89
CA PRO A 301 15.40 1.54 17.30
C PRO A 301 14.11 1.04 17.96
N ASN A 302 14.15 0.68 19.24
CA ASN A 302 12.98 0.11 19.94
C ASN A 302 11.76 1.04 19.92
N ASN A 303 11.95 2.36 20.03
CA ASN A 303 10.85 3.32 19.93
C ASN A 303 10.23 3.33 18.52
N VAL A 304 11.02 3.13 17.47
CA VAL A 304 10.54 3.02 16.07
C VAL A 304 9.78 1.70 15.86
N GLN A 305 10.26 0.59 16.43
CA GLN A 305 9.51 -0.67 16.41
C GLN A 305 8.15 -0.53 17.13
N GLN A 306 8.09 0.22 18.24
CA GLN A 306 6.84 0.48 18.95
C GLN A 306 5.88 1.39 18.17
N LEU A 307 6.39 2.38 17.43
CA LEU A 307 5.58 3.16 16.49
C LEU A 307 4.95 2.23 15.44
N TYR A 308 5.79 1.38 14.82
CA TYR A 308 5.36 0.39 13.84
C TYR A 308 4.22 -0.48 14.42
N PHE A 309 4.46 -1.22 15.49
CA PHE A 309 3.45 -2.14 16.05
C PHE A 309 2.18 -1.45 16.60
N ARG A 310 2.25 -0.15 16.90
CA ARG A 310 1.06 0.60 17.29
C ARG A 310 0.18 0.93 16.09
N ALA A 311 0.78 1.42 15.00
CA ALA A 311 0.03 2.04 13.91
C ALA A 311 -0.89 1.08 13.14
N PHE A 312 -0.64 -0.23 13.05
CA PHE A 312 -1.51 -1.25 12.41
C PHE A 312 -2.26 -2.03 13.41
N ARG A 313 -1.91 -2.03 14.69
CA ARG A 313 -2.99 -2.29 15.63
C ARG A 313 -4.13 -1.31 15.37
N ASN A 314 -3.79 -0.02 15.27
CA ASN A 314 -4.77 1.01 14.97
C ASN A 314 -5.39 0.85 13.57
N ALA A 315 -4.58 0.57 12.53
CA ALA A 315 -5.10 0.37 11.17
C ALA A 315 -5.92 -0.90 11.01
N SER A 316 -5.52 -2.04 11.58
CA SER A 316 -6.32 -3.26 11.60
C SER A 316 -7.62 -3.07 12.37
N ASP A 317 -7.58 -2.39 13.53
CA ASP A 317 -8.78 -2.06 14.29
C ASP A 317 -9.73 -1.15 13.50
N GLN A 318 -9.19 -0.17 12.77
CA GLN A 318 -9.98 0.71 11.92
C GLN A 318 -10.55 -0.04 10.70
N TYR A 319 -9.75 -0.88 10.04
CA TYR A 319 -10.22 -1.73 8.95
C TYR A 319 -11.39 -2.61 9.37
N LEU A 320 -11.30 -3.28 10.53
CA LEU A 320 -12.40 -4.10 11.04
C LEU A 320 -13.65 -3.27 11.38
N LYS A 321 -13.50 -2.02 11.84
CA LYS A 321 -14.62 -1.09 12.01
C LYS A 321 -15.25 -0.72 10.68
N GLU A 322 -14.47 -0.47 9.64
CA GLU A 322 -15.01 -0.17 8.31
C GLU A 322 -15.71 -1.37 7.69
N ILE A 323 -15.19 -2.60 7.84
CA ILE A 323 -15.92 -3.81 7.43
C ILE A 323 -17.26 -3.90 8.18
N THR A 324 -17.28 -3.59 9.48
CA THR A 324 -18.52 -3.56 10.26
C THR A 324 -19.48 -2.46 9.77
N ALA A 325 -18.98 -1.27 9.44
CA ALA A 325 -19.78 -0.18 8.89
C ALA A 325 -20.36 -0.55 7.52
N LEU A 326 -19.54 -1.16 6.67
CA LEU A 326 -19.91 -1.72 5.37
C LEU A 326 -21.05 -2.73 5.49
N GLU A 327 -20.93 -3.71 6.37
CA GLU A 327 -21.97 -4.72 6.57
C GLU A 327 -23.31 -4.15 7.03
N ASN A 328 -23.29 -2.97 7.64
CA ASN A 328 -24.47 -2.24 8.09
C ASN A 328 -24.97 -1.20 7.06
N GLY A 329 -24.35 -1.12 5.87
CA GLY A 329 -24.68 -0.15 4.83
C GLY A 329 -24.35 1.30 5.23
N LYS A 330 -23.35 1.50 6.09
CA LYS A 330 -22.97 2.79 6.69
C LYS A 330 -21.54 3.23 6.35
N MET A 331 -20.81 2.47 5.53
CA MET A 331 -19.47 2.86 5.10
C MET A 331 -19.54 4.19 4.34
N LEU A 332 -18.69 5.13 4.74
CA LEU A 332 -18.52 6.42 4.09
C LEU A 332 -17.05 6.80 4.19
N LEU A 333 -16.31 6.57 3.12
CA LEU A 333 -14.88 6.83 3.06
C LEU A 333 -14.63 8.29 2.64
N PRO A 334 -13.89 9.09 3.41
CA PRO A 334 -13.47 10.42 2.98
C PRO A 334 -12.36 10.34 1.93
N ASP A 335 -12.25 11.37 1.07
CA ASP A 335 -11.07 11.54 0.22
C ASP A 335 -9.89 12.02 1.07
N LEU A 336 -8.95 11.11 1.31
CA LEU A 336 -7.74 11.30 2.10
C LEU A 336 -6.49 11.34 1.20
N ILE A 337 -5.48 12.04 1.70
CA ILE A 337 -4.11 11.93 1.28
C ILE A 337 -3.51 10.79 2.09
N LEU A 338 -3.28 9.63 1.47
CA LEU A 338 -2.91 8.42 2.22
C LEU A 338 -1.54 8.55 2.93
N ASP A 339 -0.64 9.41 2.47
CA ASP A 339 0.63 9.72 3.16
C ASP A 339 0.45 10.49 4.47
N THR A 340 -0.60 11.29 4.63
CA THR A 340 -0.80 12.14 5.81
C THR A 340 -2.02 11.76 6.64
N GLY A 341 -2.94 10.97 6.08
CA GLY A 341 -4.26 10.69 6.67
C GLY A 341 -5.20 11.90 6.68
N GLU A 342 -4.80 13.03 6.09
CA GLU A 342 -5.60 14.24 6.06
C GLU A 342 -6.53 14.29 4.84
N ARG A 343 -7.60 15.09 4.93
CA ARG A 343 -8.50 15.31 3.79
C ARG A 343 -7.79 16.04 2.66
N ALA A 344 -7.96 15.56 1.43
CA ALA A 344 -7.43 16.21 0.24
C ALA A 344 -7.99 17.64 0.09
N ARG A 345 -7.09 18.62 -0.04
CA ARG A 345 -7.41 20.04 -0.26
C ARG A 345 -6.35 20.68 -1.16
N PRO A 346 -6.73 21.69 -1.97
CA PRO A 346 -5.78 22.40 -2.82
C PRO A 346 -4.61 22.99 -2.04
N GLY A 347 -3.38 22.75 -2.51
CA GLY A 347 -2.17 23.31 -1.91
C GLY A 347 -1.79 22.71 -0.55
N ALA A 348 -2.50 21.69 -0.07
CA ALA A 348 -2.21 21.03 1.21
C ALA A 348 -1.06 20.03 1.08
N TYR A 349 -0.92 19.38 -0.08
CA TYR A 349 0.08 18.35 -0.29
C TYR A 349 0.54 18.32 -1.76
N PRO A 350 1.82 18.65 -2.05
CA PRO A 350 2.28 18.80 -3.43
C PRO A 350 2.08 17.58 -4.34
N PRO A 351 2.29 16.32 -3.88
CA PRO A 351 1.97 15.14 -4.70
C PRO A 351 0.50 15.06 -5.11
N THR A 352 -0.44 15.47 -4.25
CA THR A 352 -1.87 15.51 -4.57
C THR A 352 -2.15 16.51 -5.68
N ASP A 353 -1.68 17.75 -5.53
CA ASP A 353 -1.89 18.82 -6.51
C ASP A 353 -1.26 18.46 -7.88
N LYS A 354 -0.10 17.79 -7.84
CA LYS A 354 0.56 17.25 -9.03
C LYS A 354 -0.28 16.15 -9.69
N ALA A 355 -0.82 15.20 -8.92
CA ALA A 355 -1.67 14.14 -9.44
C ALA A 355 -2.94 14.69 -10.11
N TYR A 356 -3.57 15.71 -9.52
CA TYR A 356 -4.69 16.43 -10.13
C TYR A 356 -4.31 17.10 -11.45
N SER A 357 -3.13 17.73 -11.51
CA SER A 357 -2.64 18.39 -12.72
C SER A 357 -2.28 17.39 -13.83
N GLU A 358 -1.69 16.25 -13.47
CA GLU A 358 -1.42 15.17 -14.42
C GLU A 358 -2.72 14.52 -14.92
N LEU A 359 -3.72 14.32 -14.06
CA LEU A 359 -5.05 13.84 -14.45
C LEU A 359 -5.71 14.79 -15.44
N LEU A 360 -5.62 16.10 -15.20
CA LEU A 360 -6.10 17.13 -16.12
C LEU A 360 -5.39 17.04 -17.49
N ASP A 361 -4.05 16.93 -17.51
CA ASP A 361 -3.27 16.75 -18.76
C ASP A 361 -3.74 15.52 -19.53
N ARG A 362 -4.01 14.39 -18.86
CA ARG A 362 -4.50 13.18 -19.52
C ARG A 362 -5.83 13.42 -20.23
N HIS A 363 -6.77 14.10 -19.58
CA HIS A 363 -8.06 14.44 -20.19
C HIS A 363 -7.95 15.49 -21.30
N ALA A 364 -7.00 16.44 -21.19
CA ALA A 364 -6.76 17.44 -22.22
C ALA A 364 -6.37 16.81 -23.58
N ARG A 365 -5.66 15.67 -23.57
CA ARG A 365 -5.25 14.95 -24.79
C ARG A 365 -6.43 14.42 -25.62
N ASN A 366 -7.58 14.18 -24.99
CA ASN A 366 -8.81 13.80 -25.68
C ASN A 366 -9.88 14.90 -25.57
N HIS A 367 -9.46 16.16 -25.44
CA HIS A 367 -10.33 17.33 -25.38
C HIS A 367 -11.42 17.22 -24.29
N PHE A 368 -11.10 16.61 -23.15
CA PHE A 368 -12.01 16.41 -22.03
C PHE A 368 -13.26 15.58 -22.38
N ALA A 369 -13.19 14.75 -23.42
CA ALA A 369 -14.31 13.92 -23.83
C ALA A 369 -14.60 12.82 -22.81
N HIS A 370 -15.89 12.62 -22.50
CA HIS A 370 -16.41 11.51 -21.69
C HIS A 370 -15.89 11.46 -20.24
N MET A 371 -15.66 12.62 -19.62
CA MET A 371 -15.30 12.68 -18.20
C MET A 371 -16.50 12.27 -17.31
N PRO A 372 -16.28 11.45 -16.27
CA PRO A 372 -17.32 11.18 -15.28
C PRO A 372 -17.83 12.50 -14.66
N PRO A 373 -19.15 12.73 -14.54
CA PRO A 373 -19.68 14.00 -14.00
C PRO A 373 -19.14 14.33 -12.60
N ALA A 374 -18.98 13.31 -11.76
CA ALA A 374 -18.41 13.49 -10.44
C ALA A 374 -16.96 13.98 -10.51
N LEU A 375 -16.15 13.46 -11.45
CA LEU A 375 -14.76 13.89 -11.67
C LEU A 375 -14.70 15.35 -12.11
N VAL A 376 -15.61 15.77 -13.00
CA VAL A 376 -15.71 17.17 -13.42
C VAL A 376 -15.95 18.08 -12.23
N GLU A 377 -16.90 17.74 -11.35
CA GLU A 377 -17.19 18.52 -10.15
C GLU A 377 -15.97 18.61 -9.22
N ASP A 378 -15.27 17.51 -9.04
CA ASP A 378 -14.10 17.46 -8.16
C ASP A 378 -12.90 18.26 -8.70
N LEU A 379 -12.64 18.19 -10.01
CA LEU A 379 -11.62 19.02 -10.66
C LEU A 379 -11.96 20.51 -10.55
N LEU A 380 -13.22 20.90 -10.79
CA LEU A 380 -13.65 22.29 -10.61
C LEU A 380 -13.47 22.75 -9.16
N ARG A 381 -13.80 21.89 -8.19
CA ARG A 381 -13.63 22.19 -6.76
C ARG A 381 -12.16 22.33 -6.39
N HIS A 382 -11.31 21.40 -6.85
CA HIS A 382 -9.89 21.39 -6.56
C HIS A 382 -9.18 22.61 -7.17
N PHE A 383 -9.50 22.98 -8.41
CA PHE A 383 -8.87 24.10 -9.12
C PHE A 383 -9.55 25.46 -8.93
N ASN A 384 -10.57 25.55 -8.07
CA ASN A 384 -11.25 26.82 -7.76
C ASN A 384 -10.28 27.85 -7.15
N ASP A 385 -9.29 27.41 -6.37
CA ASP A 385 -8.16 28.23 -5.91
C ASP A 385 -6.88 27.83 -6.64
N ARG A 386 -6.71 28.32 -7.87
CA ARG A 386 -5.55 27.99 -8.73
C ARG A 386 -4.21 28.35 -8.12
N ASP A 387 -4.14 29.37 -7.25
CA ASP A 387 -2.88 29.75 -6.59
C ASP A 387 -2.49 28.73 -5.52
N ALA A 388 -3.47 28.16 -4.81
CA ALA A 388 -3.24 27.02 -3.93
C ALA A 388 -2.89 25.75 -4.72
N SER A 389 -3.72 25.32 -5.67
CA SER A 389 -3.54 24.05 -6.39
C SER A 389 -2.30 24.02 -7.28
N LEU A 390 -1.75 25.16 -7.69
CA LEU A 390 -0.55 25.22 -8.53
C LEU A 390 0.70 25.67 -7.76
N ARG A 391 0.65 25.71 -6.43
CA ARG A 391 1.77 26.13 -5.58
C ARG A 391 3.02 25.25 -5.76
N PHE A 392 2.83 23.98 -6.10
CA PHE A 392 3.93 23.03 -6.32
C PHE A 392 4.73 23.30 -7.61
N VAL A 393 4.22 24.14 -8.52
CA VAL A 393 4.80 24.37 -9.85
C VAL A 393 5.74 25.57 -9.82
N ASP A 394 7.04 25.32 -9.67
CA ASP A 394 8.06 26.39 -9.75
C ASP A 394 8.32 26.84 -11.19
N ASN A 395 8.13 25.97 -12.18
CA ASN A 395 8.42 26.26 -13.58
C ASN A 395 7.29 27.07 -14.23
N ARG A 396 7.61 28.28 -14.68
CA ARG A 396 6.64 29.18 -15.32
C ARG A 396 5.97 28.59 -16.57
N GLN A 397 6.71 27.89 -17.43
CA GLN A 397 6.16 27.31 -18.66
C GLN A 397 5.20 26.16 -18.35
N GLU A 398 5.56 25.32 -17.37
CA GLU A 398 4.69 24.24 -16.88
C GLU A 398 3.41 24.83 -16.27
N ARG A 399 3.54 25.88 -15.46
CA ARG A 399 2.38 26.57 -14.88
C ARG A 399 1.48 27.18 -15.96
N GLU A 400 2.06 27.83 -16.96
CA GLU A 400 1.32 28.39 -18.10
C GLU A 400 0.58 27.30 -18.90
N LYS A 401 1.20 26.13 -19.09
CA LYS A 401 0.57 24.98 -19.73
C LYS A 401 -0.64 24.48 -18.93
N ILE A 402 -0.49 24.24 -17.63
CA ILE A 402 -1.58 23.75 -16.78
C ILE A 402 -2.74 24.77 -16.77
N VAL A 403 -2.44 26.07 -16.69
CA VAL A 403 -3.47 27.12 -16.78
C VAL A 403 -4.20 27.10 -18.13
N GLN A 404 -3.52 26.82 -19.24
CA GLN A 404 -4.18 26.67 -20.54
C GLN A 404 -5.11 25.47 -20.56
N GLU A 405 -4.69 24.32 -20.03
CA GLU A 405 -5.51 23.12 -19.92
C GLU A 405 -6.74 23.36 -19.02
N LEU A 406 -6.58 24.07 -17.91
CA LEU A 406 -7.70 24.46 -17.04
C LEU A 406 -8.72 25.34 -17.75
N ASN A 407 -8.26 26.35 -18.51
CA ASN A 407 -9.16 27.20 -19.28
C ASN A 407 -9.92 26.40 -20.36
N GLN A 408 -9.26 25.42 -20.98
CA GLN A 408 -9.91 24.53 -21.96
C GLN A 408 -10.93 23.60 -21.29
N PHE A 409 -10.60 23.06 -20.11
CA PHE A 409 -11.48 22.24 -19.30
C PHE A 409 -12.75 23.01 -18.91
N GLU A 410 -12.62 24.20 -18.32
CA GLU A 410 -13.76 25.04 -17.95
C GLU A 410 -14.64 25.39 -19.15
N ALA A 411 -14.03 25.70 -20.30
CA ALA A 411 -14.77 25.96 -21.53
C ALA A 411 -15.46 24.71 -22.11
N ALA A 412 -14.90 23.51 -21.89
CA ALA A 412 -15.54 22.25 -22.28
C ALA A 412 -16.77 21.99 -21.40
N VAL A 413 -16.64 22.14 -20.08
CA VAL A 413 -17.73 21.92 -19.12
C VAL A 413 -18.90 22.88 -19.33
N GLN A 414 -18.65 24.13 -19.72
CA GLN A 414 -19.71 25.11 -20.02
C GLN A 414 -20.51 24.83 -21.31
N ARG A 415 -20.02 23.93 -22.17
CA ARG A 415 -20.66 23.60 -23.46
C ARG A 415 -21.58 22.38 -23.40
N GLU A 416 -21.45 21.56 -22.37
CA GLU A 416 -22.36 20.45 -22.05
C GLU A 416 -23.55 20.94 -21.23
#